data_AF-A0AAV0XFG5-F1
#
_entry.id   AF-A0AAV0XFG5-F1
#
_cell.length_a   1.000
_cell.length_b   1.000
_cell.length_c   1.000
_cell.angle_alpha   90.00
_cell.angle_beta   90.00
_cell.angle_gamma   90.00
#
_symmetry.space_group_name_H-M   'P 1'
#
loop_
_entity.id
_entity.type
_entity.pdbx_description
1 polymer ?
#
loop_
_entity_poly.entity_id
_entity_poly.type
_entity_poly.pdbx_seq_one_letter_code
_entity_poly.pdbx_strand_id
1 'polypeptide(L)'
;MTIAELKNHVFEALKVPVKDQRLLLTGRPLCDEKTLVDYPQIKDGTRLNLIVKQQIIKTDELEEMITKHVREHYSSEDTVKVLKEFMKEFDRSLTQFSLDDYERMAESLLTNDEQQKSQ
;
A
#
# COMPACT_ATOMS: atom_id res chain seq x y z
N MET A 1 -22.78 1.86 -16.00
CA MET A 1 -21.53 1.83 -15.22
C MET A 1 -21.70 0.90 -14.02
N THR A 2 -20.87 -0.12 -13.97
CA THR A 2 -20.76 -1.08 -12.87
C THR A 2 -19.96 -0.48 -11.71
N ILE A 3 -20.08 -1.05 -10.51
CA ILE A 3 -19.23 -0.66 -9.38
C ILE A 3 -17.75 -1.01 -9.65
N ALA A 4 -17.47 -2.09 -10.39
CA ALA A 4 -16.11 -2.44 -10.81
C ALA A 4 -15.48 -1.36 -11.72
N GLU A 5 -16.22 -0.85 -12.70
CA GLU A 5 -15.76 0.26 -13.56
C GLU A 5 -15.54 1.55 -12.76
N LEU A 6 -16.40 1.82 -11.77
CA LEU A 6 -16.21 2.96 -10.86
C LEU A 6 -14.91 2.81 -10.05
N LYS A 7 -14.62 1.62 -9.52
CA LYS A 7 -13.36 1.36 -8.81
C LYS A 7 -12.13 1.55 -9.69
N ASN A 8 -12.23 1.22 -10.97
CA ASN A 8 -11.16 1.50 -11.94
C ASN A 8 -10.96 3.01 -12.12
N HIS A 9 -12.03 3.79 -12.25
CA HIS A 9 -11.91 5.26 -12.32
C HIS A 9 -11.31 5.85 -11.03
N VAL A 10 -11.68 5.30 -9.87
CA VAL A 10 -11.08 5.68 -8.58
C VAL A 10 -9.58 5.33 -8.54
N PHE A 11 -9.19 4.18 -9.10
CA PHE A 11 -7.77 3.82 -9.24
C PHE A 11 -7.04 4.78 -10.16
N GLU A 12 -7.62 5.19 -11.28
CA GLU A 12 -6.98 6.14 -12.20
C GLU A 12 -6.77 7.52 -11.55
N ALA A 13 -7.79 8.01 -10.82
CA ALA A 13 -7.80 9.32 -10.20
C ALA A 13 -6.98 9.41 -8.89
N LEU A 14 -7.09 8.42 -8.01
CA LEU A 14 -6.51 8.44 -6.67
C LEU A 14 -5.34 7.46 -6.48
N LYS A 15 -5.02 6.66 -7.50
CA LYS A 15 -3.95 5.63 -7.47
C LYS A 15 -4.09 4.58 -6.36
N VAL A 16 -5.29 4.45 -5.77
CA VAL A 16 -5.58 3.42 -4.75
C VAL A 16 -5.95 2.11 -5.45
N PRO A 17 -5.25 0.98 -5.24
CA PRO A 17 -5.56 -0.29 -5.93
C PRO A 17 -6.99 -0.78 -5.66
N VAL A 18 -7.67 -1.31 -6.67
CA VAL A 18 -9.07 -1.79 -6.60
C VAL A 18 -9.32 -2.76 -5.42
N LYS A 19 -8.34 -3.62 -5.12
CA LYS A 19 -8.38 -4.58 -4.00
C LYS A 19 -8.43 -3.90 -2.61
N ASP A 20 -7.87 -2.70 -2.50
CA ASP A 20 -7.75 -1.94 -1.27
C ASP A 20 -8.87 -0.90 -1.11
N GLN A 21 -9.70 -0.74 -2.15
CA GLN A 21 -10.85 0.17 -2.15
C GLN A 21 -12.10 -0.50 -1.58
N ARG A 22 -12.70 0.11 -0.54
CA ARG A 22 -14.05 -0.20 -0.09
C ARG A 22 -14.94 1.04 -0.23
N LEU A 23 -15.76 1.05 -1.27
CA LEU A 23 -16.73 2.11 -1.53
C LEU A 23 -17.99 1.89 -0.69
N LEU A 24 -18.39 2.92 0.07
CA LEU A 24 -19.57 2.92 0.92
C LEU A 24 -20.53 4.02 0.47
N LEU A 25 -21.81 3.67 0.36
CA LEU A 25 -22.93 4.59 0.19
C LEU A 25 -23.69 4.65 1.51
N THR A 26 -23.75 5.83 2.14
CA THR A 26 -24.46 6.05 3.43
C THR A 26 -24.17 4.99 4.50
N GLY A 27 -22.93 4.48 4.53
CA GLY A 27 -22.47 3.45 5.47
C GLY A 27 -22.66 2.01 4.99
N ARG A 28 -23.29 1.77 3.83
CA ARG A 28 -23.45 0.43 3.23
C ARG A 28 -22.40 0.17 2.15
N PRO A 29 -21.69 -0.97 2.16
CA PRO A 29 -20.74 -1.31 1.11
C PRO A 29 -21.44 -1.57 -0.22
N LEU A 30 -20.84 -1.03 -1.29
CA LEU A 30 -21.27 -1.31 -2.66
C LEU A 30 -20.71 -2.67 -3.11
N CYS A 31 -21.51 -3.42 -3.86
CA CYS A 31 -21.14 -4.73 -4.41
C CYS A 31 -20.65 -4.56 -5.83
N ASP A 32 -19.52 -5.21 -6.17
CA ASP A 32 -18.89 -5.10 -7.48
C ASP A 32 -19.75 -5.67 -8.62
N GLU A 33 -20.58 -6.66 -8.31
CA GLU A 33 -21.51 -7.32 -9.23
C GLU A 33 -22.73 -6.46 -9.58
N LYS A 34 -22.96 -5.37 -8.83
CA LYS A 34 -24.11 -4.48 -9.05
C LYS A 34 -23.73 -3.28 -9.91
N THR A 35 -24.73 -2.70 -10.54
CA THR A 35 -24.61 -1.46 -11.30
C THR A 35 -24.99 -0.26 -10.43
N LEU A 36 -24.57 0.95 -10.82
CA LEU A 36 -25.02 2.16 -10.14
C LEU A 36 -26.55 2.36 -10.21
N VAL A 37 -27.20 1.80 -11.23
CA VAL A 37 -28.65 1.89 -11.43
C VAL A 37 -29.41 1.03 -10.41
N ASP A 38 -28.81 -0.06 -9.94
CA ASP A 38 -29.39 -0.91 -8.88
C ASP A 38 -29.45 -0.20 -7.52
N TYR A 39 -28.78 0.96 -7.40
CA TYR A 39 -28.79 1.80 -6.23
C TYR A 39 -29.54 3.11 -6.52
N PRO A 40 -30.86 3.19 -6.23
CA PRO A 40 -31.69 4.37 -6.55
C PRO A 40 -31.28 5.66 -5.80
N GLN A 41 -30.40 5.53 -4.81
CA GLN A 41 -29.84 6.63 -4.02
C GLN A 41 -28.58 7.25 -4.66
N ILE A 42 -28.02 6.60 -5.69
CA ILE A 42 -26.90 7.14 -6.47
C ILE A 42 -27.50 8.00 -7.58
N LYS A 43 -27.36 9.31 -7.42
CA LYS A 43 -27.74 10.32 -8.39
C LYS A 43 -26.55 11.26 -8.61
N ASP A 44 -26.69 12.16 -9.57
CA ASP A 44 -25.73 13.23 -9.77
C ASP A 44 -25.56 14.05 -8.48
N GLY A 45 -24.30 14.24 -8.04
CA GLY A 45 -23.95 14.90 -6.78
C GLY A 45 -23.96 14.00 -5.53
N THR A 46 -24.28 12.70 -5.63
CA THR A 46 -24.17 11.77 -4.48
C THR A 46 -22.72 11.59 -4.04
N ARG A 47 -22.45 11.78 -2.75
CA ARG A 47 -21.12 11.54 -2.16
C ARG A 47 -20.95 10.07 -1.78
N LEU A 48 -19.84 9.48 -2.23
CA LEU A 48 -19.41 8.13 -1.84
C LEU A 48 -18.23 8.23 -0.88
N ASN A 49 -18.19 7.35 0.11
CA ASN A 49 -17.05 7.27 1.03
C ASN A 49 -16.11 6.17 0.55
N LEU A 50 -14.86 6.51 0.29
CA LEU A 50 -13.80 5.56 -0.01
C LEU A 50 -13.05 5.24 1.28
N ILE A 51 -13.13 3.98 1.72
CA ILE A 51 -12.25 3.46 2.77
C ILE A 51 -11.10 2.74 2.11
N VAL A 52 -9.88 3.22 2.36
CA VAL A 52 -8.64 2.56 1.93
C VAL A 52 -8.25 1.57 3.00
N LYS A 53 -8.17 0.29 2.64
CA LYS A 53 -7.59 -0.71 3.54
C LYS A 53 -6.09 -0.46 3.63
N GLN A 54 -5.60 -0.33 4.86
CA GLN A 54 -4.17 -0.24 5.10
C GLN A 54 -3.53 -1.55 4.68
N GLN A 55 -2.59 -1.48 3.74
CA GLN A 55 -1.77 -2.63 3.39
C GLN A 55 -0.93 -2.96 4.63
N ILE A 56 -1.07 -4.18 5.14
CA ILE A 56 -0.07 -4.72 6.07
C ILE A 56 1.16 -4.96 5.21
N ILE A 57 2.24 -4.22 5.49
CA ILE A 57 3.54 -4.43 4.85
C ILE A 57 3.94 -5.86 5.19
N LYS A 58 3.96 -6.75 4.20
CA LYS A 58 4.46 -8.11 4.38
C LYS A 58 5.98 -8.02 4.46
N THR A 59 6.54 -8.24 5.64
CA THR A 59 7.99 -8.22 5.84
C THR A 59 8.65 -9.53 5.43
N ASP A 60 7.87 -10.58 5.12
CA ASP A 60 8.38 -11.91 4.76
C ASP A 60 9.43 -11.85 3.63
N GLU A 61 9.17 -11.07 2.57
CA GLU A 61 10.10 -10.91 1.45
C GLU A 61 11.40 -10.19 1.86
N LEU A 62 11.28 -9.19 2.73
CA LEU A 62 12.42 -8.45 3.27
C LEU A 62 13.28 -9.35 4.19
N GLU A 63 12.62 -10.11 5.06
CA GLU A 63 13.25 -11.06 5.97
C GLU A 63 14.03 -12.13 5.21
N GLU A 64 13.48 -12.67 4.12
CA GLU A 64 14.16 -13.61 3.24
C GLU A 64 15.39 -13.00 2.56
N MET A 65 15.28 -11.78 2.03
CA MET A 65 16.41 -11.09 1.39
C MET A 65 17.56 -10.82 2.36
N ILE A 66 17.24 -10.31 3.56
CA ILE A 66 18.24 -10.04 4.59
C ILE A 66 18.88 -11.35 5.06
N THR A 67 18.06 -12.38 5.30
CA THR A 67 18.56 -13.71 5.69
C THR A 67 19.54 -14.24 4.66
N LYS A 68 19.24 -14.11 3.36
CA LYS A 68 20.12 -14.54 2.28
C LYS A 68 21.46 -13.79 2.32
N HIS A 69 21.42 -12.46 2.47
CA HIS A 69 22.63 -11.64 2.46
C HIS A 69 23.50 -11.83 3.71
N VAL A 70 22.88 -11.94 4.89
CA VAL A 70 23.59 -12.11 6.17
C VAL A 70 24.22 -13.51 6.28
N ARG A 71 23.59 -14.55 5.71
CA ARG A 71 24.16 -15.91 5.68
C ARG A 71 25.48 -16.02 4.92
N GLU A 72 25.79 -15.08 4.02
CA GLU A 72 27.07 -15.06 3.30
C GLU A 72 28.24 -14.70 4.23
N HIS A 73 27.98 -14.09 5.39
CA HIS A 73 28.99 -13.57 6.29
C HIS A 73 28.91 -14.09 7.73
N TYR A 74 27.80 -14.71 8.12
CA TYR A 74 27.52 -15.12 9.50
C TYR A 74 27.10 -16.58 9.63
N SER A 75 27.27 -17.14 10.83
CA SER A 75 26.75 -18.48 11.15
C SER A 75 25.21 -18.50 11.12
N SER A 76 24.62 -19.69 11.00
CA SER A 76 23.15 -19.83 11.01
C SER A 76 22.51 -19.27 12.28
N GLU A 77 23.20 -19.38 13.43
CA GLU A 77 22.71 -18.87 14.72
C GLU A 77 22.78 -17.34 14.77
N ASP A 78 23.88 -16.76 14.30
CA ASP A 78 24.07 -15.31 14.30
C ASP A 78 23.18 -14.63 13.26
N THR A 79 22.91 -15.28 12.13
CA THR A 79 21.96 -14.80 11.13
C THR A 79 20.59 -14.52 11.75
N VAL A 80 20.08 -15.44 12.58
CA VAL A 80 18.77 -15.28 13.23
C VAL A 80 18.79 -14.11 14.23
N LYS A 81 19.90 -13.93 14.96
CA LYS A 81 20.06 -12.81 15.92
C LYS A 81 20.12 -11.48 15.19
N VAL A 82 20.91 -11.39 14.11
CA VAL A 82 21.05 -10.19 13.27
C VAL A 82 19.73 -9.84 12.62
N LEU A 83 19.03 -10.81 12.04
CA LEU A 83 17.71 -10.60 11.44
C LEU A 83 16.72 -10.04 12.46
N LYS A 84 16.65 -10.65 13.64
CA LYS A 84 15.71 -10.22 14.69
C LYS A 84 16.01 -8.80 15.16
N GLU A 85 17.27 -8.46 15.39
CA GLU A 85 17.64 -7.11 15.82
C GLU A 85 17.41 -6.09 14.69
N PHE A 86 17.72 -6.44 13.44
CA PHE A 86 17.44 -5.60 12.29
C PHE A 86 15.95 -5.28 12.17
N MET A 87 15.08 -6.30 12.21
CA MET A 87 13.63 -6.09 12.08
C MET A 87 13.06 -5.23 13.20
N LYS A 88 13.61 -5.36 14.42
CA LYS A 88 13.24 -4.52 15.56
C LYS A 88 13.67 -3.06 15.37
N GLU A 89 14.88 -2.82 14.87
CA GLU A 89 15.37 -1.47 14.57
C GLU A 89 14.60 -0.85 13.38
N PHE A 90 14.23 -1.66 12.39
CA PHE A 90 13.43 -1.26 11.25
C PHE A 90 12.02 -0.82 11.67
N ASP A 91 11.32 -1.62 12.49
CA ASP A 91 10.00 -1.27 13.03
C ASP A 91 10.05 0.00 13.90
N ARG A 92 11.09 0.14 14.73
CA ARG A 92 11.31 1.37 15.49
C ARG A 92 11.49 2.59 14.59
N SER A 93 12.24 2.43 13.50
CA SER A 93 12.49 3.52 12.56
C SER A 93 11.20 3.93 11.84
N LEU A 94 10.42 2.95 11.38
CA LEU A 94 9.12 3.21 10.75
C LEU A 94 8.14 3.90 11.70
N THR A 95 8.07 3.48 12.96
CA THR A 95 7.16 4.10 13.94
C THR A 95 7.59 5.51 14.34
N GLN A 96 8.88 5.85 14.20
CA GLN A 96 9.41 7.16 14.56
C GLN A 96 9.36 8.18 13.42
N PHE A 97 9.21 7.74 12.17
CA PHE A 97 9.13 8.65 11.03
C PHE A 97 7.87 9.51 11.05
N SER A 98 8.09 10.81 10.86
CA SER A 98 7.03 11.77 10.64
C SER A 98 6.53 11.71 9.20
N LEU A 99 5.37 12.33 8.93
CA LEU A 99 4.85 12.46 7.56
C LEU A 99 5.85 13.17 6.62
N ASP A 100 6.63 14.11 7.15
CA ASP A 100 7.66 14.83 6.39
C ASP A 100 8.81 13.89 5.98
N ASP A 101 9.22 12.99 6.87
CA ASP A 101 10.23 11.97 6.56
C ASP A 101 9.73 11.03 5.44
N TYR A 102 8.48 10.61 5.50
CA TYR A 102 7.85 9.78 4.47
C TYR A 102 7.77 10.47 3.12
N GLU A 103 7.41 11.76 3.10
CA GLU A 103 7.35 12.56 1.89
C GLU A 103 8.74 12.68 1.25
N ARG A 104 9.75 13.00 2.06
CA ARG A 104 11.14 13.10 1.60
C ARG A 104 11.69 11.78 1.06
N MET A 105 11.35 10.66 1.69
CA MET A 105 11.72 9.33 1.18
C MET A 105 11.02 9.02 -0.14
N ALA A 106 9.74 9.35 -0.28
CA ALA A 106 9.01 9.18 -1.53
C ALA A 106 9.59 10.03 -2.66
N GLU A 107 9.91 11.30 -2.40
CA GLU A 107 10.56 12.20 -3.36
C GLU A 107 11.91 11.65 -3.82
N SER A 108 12.73 11.14 -2.90
CA SER A 108 14.02 10.51 -3.22
C SER A 108 13.85 9.32 -4.16
N LEU A 109 12.88 8.43 -3.89
CA LEU A 109 12.60 7.27 -4.74
C LEU A 109 12.11 7.68 -6.13
N LEU A 110 11.19 8.65 -6.23
CA LEU A 110 10.69 9.15 -7.51
C LEU A 110 11.81 9.78 -8.35
N THR A 111 12.69 10.54 -7.72
CA THR A 111 13.83 11.18 -8.40
C THR A 111 14.82 10.14 -8.93
N ASN A 112 15.04 9.05 -8.19
CA ASN A 112 15.93 7.96 -8.63
C ASN A 112 15.35 7.17 -9.82
N ASP A 113 14.03 6.98 -9.88
CA ASP A 113 13.35 6.35 -11.01
C ASP A 113 13.44 7.19 -12.30
N GLU A 114 13.39 8.52 -12.18
CA GLU A 114 13.54 9.43 -13.33
C GLU A 114 14.97 9.44 -13.89
N GLN A 115 15.97 9.28 -13.02
CA GLN A 115 17.38 9.20 -13.43
C GLN A 115 17.70 7.88 -14.15
N GLN A 116 17.04 6.77 -13.79
CA GLN A 116 17.22 5.48 -14.47
C GLN A 116 16.54 5.42 -15.85
N LYS A 117 15.50 6.22 -16.11
CA LYS A 117 14.83 6.28 -17.42
C LYS A 117 15.53 7.15 -18.47
N SER A 118 16.49 7.97 -18.06
CA SER A 118 17.27 8.83 -18.97
C SER A 118 18.63 8.24 -19.37
N GLN A 119 18.85 6.93 -19.11
CA GLN A 119 20.01 6.16 -19.62
C GLN A 119 19.56 5.03 -20.52
#